data_AF-A0A838ACF3-F1
#
_entry.id   AF-A0A838ACF3-F1
#
_cell.length_a   1.000
_cell.length_b   1.000
_cell.length_c   1.000
_cell.angle_alpha   90.00
_cell.angle_beta   90.00
_cell.angle_gamma   90.00
#
_symmetry.space_group_name_H-M   'P 1'
#
loop_
_entity.id
_entity.type
_entity.pdbx_description
1 polymer ?
#
loop_
_entity_poly.entity_id
_entity_poly.type
_entity_poly.pdbx_seq_one_letter_code
_entity_poly.pdbx_strand_id
1 'polypeptide(L)' 'MTRWVTVAQQRHAIRRIEAARGMPVIITMCGYRVRQTTYDTRMAGPTVCLSCAHLTEPPTR' A
#
# COMPACT_ATOMS: atom_id res chain seq x y z
N MET A 1 -13.51 6.87 -0.59
CA MET A 1 -12.97 5.85 0.33
C MET A 1 -11.49 5.66 0.06
N THR A 2 -10.66 5.61 1.11
CA THR A 2 -9.22 5.39 0.98
C THR A 2 -8.95 3.99 0.45
N ARG A 3 -8.19 3.88 -0.64
CA ARG A 3 -7.81 2.58 -1.21
C ARG A 3 -6.60 2.03 -0.46
N TRP A 4 -6.59 0.72 -0.22
CA TRP A 4 -5.49 0.00 0.44
C TRP A 4 -4.89 -1.06 -0.48
N VAL A 5 -3.59 -1.29 -0.37
CA VAL A 5 -2.85 -2.28 -1.15
C VAL A 5 -1.74 -2.90 -0.34
N THR A 6 -1.45 -4.18 -0.58
CA THR A 6 -0.28 -4.84 -0.01
C THR A 6 0.95 -4.48 -0.81
N VAL A 7 1.95 -3.89 -0.15
CA VAL A 7 3.27 -3.55 -0.68
C VAL A 7 4.26 -3.62 0.48
N ALA A 8 5.51 -4.00 0.22
CA ALA A 8 6.51 -4.17 1.27
C ALA A 8 5.98 -5.02 2.45
N GLN A 9 5.22 -6.08 2.12
CA GLN A 9 4.71 -7.07 3.08
C GLN A 9 3.70 -6.53 4.11
N GLN A 10 3.17 -5.32 3.89
CA GLN A 10 2.14 -4.70 4.74
C GLN A 10 1.01 -4.13 3.89
N ARG A 11 -0.16 -3.94 4.49
CA ARG A 11 -1.29 -3.26 3.87
C ARG A 11 -1.17 -1.76 4.12
N HIS A 12 -0.94 -1.00 3.05
CA HIS A 12 -0.77 0.46 3.07
C HIS A 12 -1.96 1.18 2.43
N ALA A 13 -2.30 2.35 2.97
CA ALA A 13 -3.20 3.29 2.33
C ALA A 13 -2.47 3.95 1.14
N ILE A 14 -3.16 4.07 0.01
CA ILE A 14 -2.61 4.63 -1.22
C ILE A 14 -2.88 6.13 -1.26
N ARG A 15 -1.82 6.93 -1.46
CA ARG A 15 -1.94 8.36 -1.77
C ARG A 15 -2.17 8.57 -3.26
N ARG A 16 -1.33 7.95 -4.10
CA ARG A 16 -1.47 7.94 -5.57
C ARG A 16 -0.63 6.83 -6.19
N ILE A 17 -0.90 6.53 -7.46
CA ILE A 17 -0.12 5.60 -8.28
C ILE A 17 0.49 6.41 -9.43
N GLU A 18 1.79 6.25 -9.63
CA GLU A 18 2.55 6.92 -10.68
C GLU A 18 3.07 5.88 -11.68
N ALA A 19 3.22 6.26 -12.95
CA ALA A 19 3.95 5.47 -13.92
C ALA A 19 5.42 5.88 -13.91
N ALA A 20 6.34 4.93 -13.67
CA ALA A 20 7.77 5.17 -13.74
C ALA A 20 8.43 4.07 -14.57
N ARG A 21 9.00 4.46 -15.73
CA ARG A 21 9.65 3.55 -16.69
C ARG A 21 8.71 2.41 -17.14
N GLY A 22 7.46 2.75 -17.49
CA GLY A 22 6.45 1.79 -17.93
C GLY A 22 5.87 0.88 -16.83
N MET A 23 6.24 1.08 -15.56
CA MET A 23 5.75 0.28 -14.43
C MET A 23 5.02 1.13 -13.39
N PRO A 24 3.94 0.61 -12.77
CA PRO A 24 3.25 1.31 -11.69
C PRO A 24 4.13 1.37 -10.43
N VAL A 25 4.21 2.55 -9.83
CA VAL A 25 4.82 2.81 -8.53
C VAL A 25 3.75 3.37 -7.60
N ILE A 26 3.65 2.79 -6.41
CA ILE A 26 2.66 3.15 -5.40
C ILE A 26 3.30 4.14 -4.44
N ILE A 27 2.68 5.31 -4.31
CA ILE A 27 2.98 6.28 -3.27
C ILE A 27 1.98 6.06 -2.15
N THR A 28 2.46 5.60 -1.01
CA THR A 28 1.64 5.34 0.18
C THR A 28 1.38 6.63 0.96
N MET A 29 0.34 6.63 1.80
CA MET A 29 0.02 7.76 2.69
C MET A 29 1.12 8.02 3.72
N CYS A 30 1.82 6.98 4.17
CA CYS A 30 2.97 7.12 5.08
C CYS A 30 4.28 7.54 4.39
N GLY A 31 4.26 7.88 3.11
CA GLY A 31 5.40 8.49 2.41
C GLY A 31 6.33 7.51 1.69
N TYR A 32 6.10 6.20 1.78
CA TYR A 32 6.87 5.23 1.01
C TYR A 32 6.52 5.28 -0.48
N ARG A 33 7.57 5.18 -1.30
CA ARG A 33 7.52 4.99 -2.76
C ARG A 33 7.97 3.57 -3.07
N VAL A 34 7.01 2.71 -3.40
CA VAL A 34 7.25 1.25 -3.49
C VAL A 34 6.61 0.65 -4.73
N ARG A 35 7.17 -0.47 -5.19
CA ARG A 35 6.56 -1.30 -6.23
C ARG A 35 5.88 -2.49 -5.57
N GLN A 36 4.72 -2.86 -6.08
CA GLN A 36 4.07 -4.09 -5.67
C GLN A 36 4.77 -5.28 -6.31
N THR A 37 5.24 -6.20 -5.48
CA THR A 37 5.87 -7.44 -5.93
C THR A 37 4.83 -8.55 -6.09
N THR A 38 5.21 -9.63 -6.78
CA THR A 38 4.40 -10.86 -6.84
C THR A 38 4.25 -11.54 -5.48
N TYR A 39 5.18 -11.30 -4.55
CA TYR A 39 5.06 -11.75 -3.17
C TYR A 39 3.96 -10.99 -2.43
N ASP A 40 3.92 -9.67 -2.59
CA ASP A 40 2.89 -8.81 -2.00
C ASP A 40 1.48 -9.17 -2.49
N THR A 41 1.31 -9.48 -3.78
CA THR A 41 -0.01 -9.84 -4.34
C THR A 41 -0.53 -11.19 -3.87
N ARG A 42 0.38 -12.11 -3.50
CA ARG A 42 0.03 -13.46 -3.03
C ARG A 42 -0.02 -13.57 -1.50
N MET A 43 0.32 -12.50 -0.79
CA MET A 43 0.35 -12.50 0.67
C MET A 43 -1.06 -12.63 1.26
N ALA A 44 -1.29 -13.73 1.98
CA ALA A 44 -2.48 -13.91 2.78
C ALA A 44 -2.31 -13.24 4.16
N GLY A 45 -3.32 -12.47 4.59
CA GLY A 45 -3.33 -11.83 5.91
C GLY A 45 -2.22 -10.81 6.17
N PRO A 46 -1.89 -9.89 5.25
CA PRO A 46 -0.87 -8.87 5.49
C PRO A 46 -1.24 -7.99 6.68
N THR A 47 -0.26 -7.68 7.54
CA THR A 47 -0.45 -6.74 8.65
C THR A 47 -0.68 -5.33 8.12
N VAL A 48 -1.50 -4.54 8.81
CA VAL A 48 -1.76 -3.14 8.42
C VAL A 48 -0.56 -2.28 8.81
N CYS A 49 -0.10 -1.41 7.91
CA CYS A 49 0.93 -0.44 8.22
C CYS A 49 0.41 0.54 9.30
N LEU A 50 1.05 0.54 10.48
CA LEU A 50 0.64 1.35 11.62
C LEU A 50 0.58 2.84 11.30
N SER A 51 1.55 3.36 10.56
CA SER A 51 1.56 4.77 10.13
C SER A 51 0.39 5.10 9.22
N CYS A 52 0.03 4.21 8.29
CA CYS A 52 -1.16 4.42 7.46
C CYS A 52 -2.45 4.35 8.28
N ALA A 53 -2.55 3.42 9.24
CA ALA A 53 -3.72 3.31 10.12
C ALA A 53 -3.91 4.53 11.03
N HIS A 54 -2.81 5.21 11.40
CA HIS A 54 -2.89 6.46 12.17
C HIS A 54 -3.30 7.65 11.30
N LEU A 55 -2.85 7.69 10.04
CA LEU A 55 -3.12 8.80 9.11
C LEU A 55 -4.47 8.68 8.40
N THR A 56 -5.05 7.49 8.35
CA THR A 56 -6.27 7.18 7.61
C THR A 56 -7.07 6.13 8.34
N GLU A 57 -8.40 6.22 8.30
CA GLU A 57 -9.25 5.19 8.86
C GLU A 57 -9.04 3.87 8.08
N PRO A 58 -8.56 2.79 8.73
CA PRO A 58 -8.36 1.50 8.07
C PRO A 58 -9.71 0.89 7.66
N PRO A 59 -9.75 0.08 6.59
CA PRO A 59 -10.99 -0.59 6.21
C PRO A 59 -11.39 -1.52 7.36
N THR A 60 -12.62 -1.39 7.83
CA THR A 60 -13.24 -2.41 8.66
C THR A 60 -13.22 -3.72 7.89
N ARG A 61 -12.79 -4.79 8.56
CA ARG A 61 -12.61 -6.12 7.99
C ARG A 61 -13.88 -6.63 7.33
#